data_AF-A0A0M8WH36-F1
#
_entry.id   AF-A0A0M8WH36-F1
#
_cell.length_a   1.000
_cell.length_b   1.000
_cell.length_c   1.000
_cell.angle_alpha   90.00
_cell.angle_beta   90.00
_cell.angle_gamma   90.00
#
_symmetry.space_group_name_H-M   'P 1'
#
loop_
_entity.id
_entity.type
_entity.pdbx_description
1 polymer ?
#
loop_
_entity_poly.entity_id
_entity_poly.type
_entity_poly.pdbx_seq_one_letter_code
_entity_poly.pdbx_strand_id
1 'polypeptide(L)'
;MCLVVGTRQLTFSDDKGDEQEWLPGDPRSAVDAFLEFVAERREAGTTSFAIEDEENDEALLLLFEVRAVCRVKGPQHARTEYRVVTGRGDHRAQVDTFVRGGFAALDPHGPWLPDVDSLLRARSAQLHEKAARRADSGSDAPERRRKELRSEFDTSVLRRTHPRELRRRLEVLTLVDGREPATVAGVTHYGFGDAVNAWFTAGGRGLVVTFDRTSALDCSDDAAAQAALYDGVPADLLALVRNAPESSTALNVPHPDGGTLVAATGIFTFAGPCAMADGLVSRLQETGTGIEDTGLDRLENFLALKDFTPAAVAQAGPWSAEDVARGFAASAPEQAVPALDKEAVDRFCEIWADSGYNDRWDVHYVLFDSYTVEEAGERRDDLLELVGTLGLDRVDAPPEATTGEVWVRTDPRIDAELGNWA
;
A
#
# COMPACT_ATOMS: atom_id res chain seq x y z
N MET A 1 -21.49 -25.23 -18.68
CA MET A 1 -22.74 -25.10 -17.89
C MET A 1 -22.97 -23.61 -17.72
N CYS A 2 -23.86 -23.00 -18.52
CA CYS A 2 -24.13 -21.56 -18.43
C CYS A 2 -24.87 -21.28 -17.13
N LEU A 3 -24.25 -20.51 -16.23
CA LEU A 3 -24.89 -19.98 -15.03
C LEU A 3 -26.03 -19.05 -15.47
N VAL A 4 -27.19 -19.24 -14.86
CA VAL A 4 -28.35 -18.37 -15.01
C VAL A 4 -27.93 -16.97 -14.57
N VAL A 5 -27.94 -16.02 -15.52
CA VAL A 5 -27.79 -14.59 -15.22
C VAL A 5 -29.01 -14.18 -14.40
N GLY A 6 -28.78 -13.71 -13.18
CA GLY A 6 -29.85 -13.24 -12.30
C GLY A 6 -30.63 -12.11 -12.97
N THR A 7 -31.95 -12.28 -13.08
CA THR A 7 -32.88 -11.34 -13.73
C THR A 7 -33.38 -10.24 -12.80
N ARG A 8 -32.66 -9.95 -11.71
CA ARG A 8 -33.14 -9.08 -10.63
C ARG A 8 -32.58 -7.67 -10.78
N GLN A 9 -33.46 -6.68 -10.82
CA GLN A 9 -33.07 -5.28 -10.70
C GLN A 9 -32.63 -5.02 -9.26
N LEU A 10 -31.53 -4.30 -9.09
CA LEU A 10 -30.99 -3.96 -7.78
C LEU A 10 -30.80 -2.45 -7.69
N THR A 11 -31.02 -1.89 -6.50
CA THR A 11 -30.74 -0.49 -6.19
C THR A 11 -29.59 -0.45 -5.20
N PHE A 12 -28.53 0.29 -5.54
CA PHE A 12 -27.42 0.55 -4.62
C PHE A 12 -27.66 1.90 -3.97
N SER A 13 -27.50 2.00 -2.66
CA SER A 13 -27.68 3.26 -1.95
C SER A 13 -26.63 3.45 -0.86
N ASP A 14 -26.46 4.68 -0.40
CA ASP A 14 -25.57 5.01 0.70
C ASP A 14 -26.25 5.83 1.82
N ASP A 15 -25.54 6.09 2.91
CA ASP A 15 -26.07 6.85 4.05
C ASP A 15 -26.28 8.35 3.80
N LYS A 16 -25.87 8.86 2.63
CA LYS A 16 -26.09 10.24 2.18
C LYS A 16 -27.31 10.36 1.28
N GLY A 17 -27.90 9.23 0.89
CA GLY A 17 -29.06 9.18 0.00
C GLY A 17 -28.69 9.20 -1.48
N ASP A 18 -27.44 8.92 -1.82
CA ASP A 18 -27.06 8.69 -3.22
C ASP A 18 -27.49 7.29 -3.64
N GLU A 19 -28.10 7.18 -4.82
CA GLU A 19 -28.66 5.93 -5.34
C GLU A 19 -28.14 5.62 -6.75
N GLN A 20 -27.98 4.34 -7.06
CA GLN A 20 -27.64 3.84 -8.39
C GLN A 20 -28.40 2.54 -8.68
N GLU A 21 -29.19 2.55 -9.75
CA GLU A 21 -29.85 1.34 -10.24
C GLU A 21 -28.87 0.46 -11.03
N TRP A 22 -28.98 -0.86 -10.84
CA TRP A 22 -28.32 -1.87 -11.66
C TRP A 22 -29.37 -2.76 -12.33
N LEU A 23 -29.24 -2.91 -13.65
CA LEU A 23 -30.18 -3.68 -14.46
C LEU A 23 -29.56 -5.03 -14.90
N PRO A 24 -30.36 -6.10 -14.93
CA PRO A 24 -29.94 -7.37 -15.53
C PRO A 24 -29.49 -7.19 -16.98
N GLY A 25 -28.27 -7.66 -17.28
CA GLY A 25 -27.68 -7.53 -18.62
C GLY A 25 -26.75 -6.34 -18.79
N ASP A 26 -26.51 -5.54 -17.74
CA ASP A 26 -25.39 -4.60 -17.71
C ASP A 26 -24.06 -5.32 -18.02
N PRO A 27 -23.13 -4.69 -18.77
CA PRO A 27 -21.83 -5.27 -19.08
C PRO A 27 -21.01 -5.63 -17.81
N ARG A 28 -21.25 -4.96 -16.68
CA ARG A 28 -20.61 -5.27 -15.40
C ARG A 28 -21.52 -6.15 -14.54
N SER A 29 -20.90 -7.09 -13.83
CA SER A 29 -21.63 -7.87 -12.83
C SER A 29 -22.15 -6.94 -11.73
N ALA A 30 -23.31 -7.24 -11.12
CA ALA A 30 -23.84 -6.43 -10.03
C ALA A 30 -22.86 -6.32 -8.85
N VAL A 31 -22.06 -7.37 -8.61
CA VAL A 31 -21.02 -7.38 -7.57
C VAL A 31 -19.95 -6.35 -7.86
N ASP A 32 -19.43 -6.32 -9.09
CA ASP A 32 -18.36 -5.39 -9.45
C ASP A 32 -18.90 -3.96 -9.54
N ALA A 33 -20.10 -3.77 -10.09
CA ALA A 33 -20.76 -2.46 -10.12
C ALA A 33 -21.03 -1.90 -8.72
N PHE A 34 -21.46 -2.73 -7.77
CA PHE A 34 -21.65 -2.30 -6.38
C PHE A 34 -20.33 -1.96 -5.69
N LEU A 35 -19.28 -2.76 -5.90
CA LEU A 35 -17.98 -2.48 -5.28
C LEU A 35 -17.32 -1.22 -5.83
N GLU A 36 -17.53 -0.92 -7.11
CA GLU A 36 -17.15 0.35 -7.72
C GLU A 36 -17.96 1.51 -7.11
N PHE A 37 -19.28 1.38 -6.99
CA PHE A 37 -20.14 2.35 -6.32
C PHE A 37 -19.65 2.66 -4.89
N VAL A 38 -19.27 1.63 -4.13
CA VAL A 38 -18.66 1.76 -2.80
C VAL A 38 -17.32 2.47 -2.88
N ALA A 39 -16.43 2.07 -3.78
CA ALA A 39 -15.08 2.64 -3.89
C ALA A 39 -15.12 4.14 -4.22
N GLU A 40 -15.99 4.57 -5.14
CA GLU A 40 -16.18 5.97 -5.53
C GLU A 40 -16.68 6.85 -4.37
N ARG A 41 -17.52 6.31 -3.50
CA ARG A 41 -18.25 7.08 -2.48
C ARG A 41 -17.68 6.92 -1.07
N ARG A 42 -16.82 5.92 -0.83
CA ARG A 42 -16.20 5.69 0.48
C ARG A 42 -15.35 6.86 0.96
N GLU A 43 -14.79 7.66 0.05
CA GLU A 43 -13.98 8.83 0.38
C GLU A 43 -14.81 10.04 0.85
N ALA A 44 -16.14 10.01 0.67
CA ALA A 44 -17.05 11.11 1.04
C ALA A 44 -17.52 11.09 2.52
N GLY A 45 -16.91 10.26 3.37
CA GLY A 45 -17.36 10.10 4.77
C GLY A 45 -18.66 9.29 4.90
N THR A 46 -18.94 8.44 3.92
CA THR A 46 -20.05 7.49 3.90
C THR A 46 -19.71 6.27 4.76
N THR A 47 -20.60 5.94 5.71
CA THR A 47 -20.34 4.89 6.72
C THR A 47 -21.07 3.59 6.44
N SER A 48 -22.12 3.62 5.61
CA SER A 48 -22.87 2.44 5.20
C SER A 48 -23.33 2.49 3.75
N PHE A 49 -23.43 1.31 3.15
CA PHE A 49 -23.87 1.10 1.77
C PHE A 49 -24.88 -0.05 1.73
N ALA A 50 -25.90 0.05 0.89
CA ALA A 50 -26.93 -0.96 0.74
C ALA A 50 -27.06 -1.46 -0.69
N ILE A 51 -27.44 -2.73 -0.82
CA ILE A 51 -27.98 -3.33 -2.04
C ILE A 51 -29.41 -3.72 -1.72
N GLU A 52 -30.36 -3.18 -2.47
CA GLU A 52 -31.79 -3.42 -2.32
C GLU A 52 -32.31 -4.20 -3.54
N ASP A 53 -33.07 -5.24 -3.27
CA ASP A 53 -33.83 -6.03 -4.23
C ASP A 53 -35.31 -5.73 -3.94
N GLU A 54 -35.80 -4.64 -4.55
CA GLU A 54 -37.16 -4.13 -4.33
C GLU A 54 -38.23 -5.16 -4.71
N GLU A 55 -37.99 -5.95 -5.77
CA GLU A 55 -38.91 -7.00 -6.21
C GLU A 55 -39.16 -8.04 -5.11
N ASN A 56 -38.13 -8.32 -4.31
CA ASN A 56 -38.19 -9.31 -3.25
C ASN A 56 -38.35 -8.69 -1.85
N ASP A 57 -38.44 -7.37 -1.71
CA ASP A 57 -38.37 -6.68 -0.41
C ASP A 57 -37.14 -7.12 0.42
N GLU A 58 -35.97 -7.22 -0.19
CA GLU A 58 -34.73 -7.67 0.44
C GLU A 58 -33.65 -6.60 0.39
N ALA A 59 -32.81 -6.51 1.43
CA ALA A 59 -31.64 -5.66 1.39
C ALA A 59 -30.43 -6.28 2.10
N LEU A 60 -29.24 -5.90 1.64
CA LEU A 60 -27.96 -6.15 2.29
C LEU A 60 -27.28 -4.81 2.56
N LEU A 61 -26.95 -4.54 3.82
CA LEU A 61 -26.27 -3.32 4.24
C LEU A 61 -24.88 -3.66 4.76
N LEU A 62 -23.86 -2.99 4.23
CA LEU A 62 -22.49 -3.03 4.74
C LEU A 62 -22.30 -1.86 5.70
N LEU A 63 -21.95 -2.15 6.95
CA LEU A 63 -21.76 -1.17 8.02
C LEU A 63 -20.26 -1.11 8.39
N PHE A 64 -19.50 -0.29 7.68
CA PHE A 64 -18.03 -0.30 7.75
C PHE A 64 -17.50 0.14 9.11
N GLU A 65 -18.06 1.22 9.68
CA GLU A 65 -17.62 1.78 10.96
C GLU A 65 -17.74 0.77 12.12
N VAL A 66 -18.84 0.02 12.14
CA VAL A 66 -19.10 -1.00 13.17
C VAL A 66 -18.63 -2.39 12.76
N ARG A 67 -17.99 -2.53 11.59
CA ARG A 67 -17.51 -3.80 11.01
C ARG A 67 -18.58 -4.88 11.03
N ALA A 68 -19.76 -4.56 10.50
CA ALA A 68 -20.88 -5.47 10.48
C ALA A 68 -21.54 -5.52 9.11
N VAL A 69 -22.26 -6.61 8.86
CA VAL A 69 -23.21 -6.71 7.75
C VAL A 69 -24.60 -6.89 8.34
N CYS A 70 -25.58 -6.25 7.73
CA CYS A 70 -26.97 -6.35 8.07
C CYS A 70 -27.75 -6.87 6.86
N ARG A 71 -28.63 -7.85 7.05
CA ARG A 71 -29.56 -8.30 6.02
C ARG A 71 -30.99 -8.01 6.47
N VAL A 72 -31.84 -7.63 5.52
CA VAL A 72 -33.22 -7.20 5.77
C VAL A 72 -34.18 -7.95 4.84
N LYS A 73 -35.33 -8.37 5.37
CA LYS A 73 -36.44 -8.92 4.59
C LYS A 73 -37.78 -8.31 5.03
N GLY A 74 -38.50 -7.70 4.09
CA GLY A 74 -39.89 -7.24 4.22
C GLY A 74 -40.07 -5.75 4.57
N PRO A 75 -41.21 -5.13 4.18
CA PRO A 75 -41.39 -3.67 4.23
C PRO A 75 -41.99 -3.10 5.54
N GLN A 76 -42.63 -3.90 6.40
CA GLN A 76 -43.35 -3.42 7.60
C GLN A 76 -42.98 -4.12 8.93
N HIS A 77 -42.45 -5.34 8.83
CA HIS A 77 -41.82 -6.08 9.94
C HIS A 77 -40.51 -6.67 9.43
N ALA A 78 -39.65 -5.77 8.97
CA ALA A 78 -38.32 -6.07 8.47
C ALA A 78 -37.63 -7.06 9.41
N ARG A 79 -37.45 -8.30 8.95
CA ARG A 79 -36.55 -9.24 9.62
C ARG A 79 -35.15 -8.72 9.36
N THR A 80 -34.63 -7.98 10.33
CA THR A 80 -33.30 -7.42 10.29
C THR A 80 -32.37 -8.30 11.10
N GLU A 81 -31.30 -8.76 10.47
CA GLU A 81 -30.31 -9.60 11.14
C GLU A 81 -28.90 -9.13 10.85
N TYR A 82 -28.05 -9.22 11.86
CA TYR A 82 -26.71 -8.65 11.85
C TYR A 82 -25.65 -9.72 11.95
N ARG A 83 -24.48 -9.47 11.40
CA ARG A 83 -23.29 -10.29 11.56
C ARG A 83 -22.07 -9.43 11.76
N VAL A 84 -21.20 -9.81 12.69
CA VAL A 84 -19.87 -9.21 12.84
C VAL A 84 -18.96 -9.71 11.71
N VAL A 85 -18.29 -8.78 11.03
CA VAL A 85 -17.32 -9.08 9.98
C VAL A 85 -15.97 -9.43 10.59
N THR A 86 -15.41 -10.56 10.18
CA THR A 86 -14.22 -11.14 10.81
C THR A 86 -12.97 -11.09 9.93
N GLY A 87 -13.12 -10.92 8.61
CA GLY A 87 -12.00 -10.81 7.66
C GLY A 87 -12.27 -9.93 6.44
N ARG A 88 -11.21 -9.58 5.69
CA ARG A 88 -11.23 -8.68 4.51
C ARG A 88 -12.11 -9.16 3.36
N GLY A 89 -12.28 -10.47 3.19
CA GLY A 89 -13.09 -11.05 2.11
C GLY A 89 -14.60 -11.15 2.40
N ASP A 90 -15.02 -10.91 3.65
CA ASP A 90 -16.40 -11.19 4.08
C ASP A 90 -17.42 -10.31 3.36
N HIS A 91 -17.09 -9.06 3.04
CA HIS A 91 -18.02 -8.14 2.35
C HIS A 91 -18.26 -8.58 0.91
N ARG A 92 -17.21 -8.79 0.11
CA ARG A 92 -17.34 -9.22 -1.29
C ARG A 92 -18.04 -10.58 -1.41
N ALA A 93 -17.73 -11.53 -0.53
CA ALA A 93 -18.37 -12.83 -0.51
C ALA A 93 -19.88 -12.74 -0.18
N GLN A 94 -20.26 -11.87 0.77
CA GLN A 94 -21.67 -11.66 1.12
C GLN A 94 -22.43 -10.92 0.03
N VAL A 95 -21.82 -9.92 -0.61
CA VAL A 95 -22.39 -9.24 -1.79
C VAL A 95 -22.64 -10.24 -2.92
N ASP A 96 -21.64 -11.05 -3.31
CA ASP A 96 -21.81 -12.07 -4.36
C ASP A 96 -22.91 -13.07 -4.01
N THR A 97 -22.98 -13.52 -2.76
CA THR A 97 -23.99 -14.46 -2.30
C THR A 97 -25.39 -13.85 -2.33
N PHE A 98 -25.55 -12.61 -1.88
CA PHE A 98 -26.81 -11.89 -1.90
C PHE A 98 -27.28 -11.60 -3.33
N VAL A 99 -26.39 -11.11 -4.21
CA VAL A 99 -26.71 -10.87 -5.63
C VAL A 99 -27.20 -12.14 -6.31
N ARG A 100 -26.65 -13.31 -5.97
CA ARG A 100 -27.02 -14.59 -6.60
C ARG A 100 -28.31 -15.19 -6.08
N GLY A 101 -28.66 -14.98 -4.80
CA GLY A 101 -29.75 -15.74 -4.17
C GLY A 101 -30.50 -15.03 -3.06
N GLY A 102 -30.27 -13.73 -2.88
CA GLY A 102 -30.98 -12.88 -1.93
C GLY A 102 -30.70 -13.21 -0.47
N PHE A 103 -31.65 -12.83 0.38
CA PHE A 103 -31.59 -12.93 1.84
C PHE A 103 -31.30 -14.35 2.34
N ALA A 104 -31.98 -15.35 1.79
CA ALA A 104 -31.86 -16.75 2.23
C ALA A 104 -30.51 -17.38 1.85
N ALA A 105 -29.89 -16.95 0.74
CA ALA A 105 -28.58 -17.45 0.33
C ALA A 105 -27.48 -17.12 1.34
N LEU A 106 -27.68 -16.10 2.18
CA LEU A 106 -26.77 -15.69 3.23
C LEU A 106 -26.83 -16.58 4.50
N ASP A 107 -27.79 -17.50 4.62
CA ASP A 107 -27.90 -18.37 5.81
C ASP A 107 -26.61 -19.13 6.18
N PRO A 108 -25.85 -19.71 5.23
CA PRO A 108 -24.58 -20.39 5.52
C PRO A 108 -23.49 -19.46 6.07
N HIS A 109 -23.66 -18.15 5.89
CA HIS A 109 -22.73 -17.13 6.34
C HIS A 109 -22.97 -16.69 7.79
N GLY A 110 -23.89 -17.33 8.53
CA GLY A 110 -24.12 -17.04 9.95
C GLY A 110 -22.90 -17.29 10.87
N PRO A 111 -23.00 -16.95 12.17
CA PRO A 111 -24.24 -16.67 12.89
C PRO A 111 -24.81 -15.28 12.60
N TRP A 112 -26.14 -15.24 12.43
CA TRP A 112 -26.93 -14.02 12.26
C TRP A 112 -27.60 -13.66 13.59
N LEU A 113 -27.49 -12.40 13.98
CA LEU A 113 -27.91 -11.86 15.27
C LEU A 113 -29.20 -11.07 15.08
N PRO A 114 -30.21 -11.24 15.95
CA PRO A 114 -31.56 -10.74 15.70
C PRO A 114 -31.72 -9.24 15.94
N ASP A 115 -30.77 -8.60 16.59
CA ASP A 115 -30.87 -7.19 16.99
C ASP A 115 -29.48 -6.54 17.19
N VAL A 116 -29.47 -5.20 17.21
CA VAL A 116 -28.26 -4.37 17.39
C VAL A 116 -27.59 -4.64 18.73
N ASP A 117 -28.34 -4.85 19.81
CA ASP A 117 -27.76 -5.12 21.12
C ASP A 117 -26.97 -6.44 21.12
N SER A 118 -27.49 -7.45 20.43
CA SER A 118 -26.83 -8.74 20.22
C SER A 118 -25.57 -8.59 19.37
N LEU A 119 -25.61 -7.76 18.33
CA LEU A 119 -24.44 -7.37 17.55
C LEU A 119 -23.35 -6.73 18.42
N LEU A 120 -23.72 -5.72 19.21
CA LEU A 120 -22.77 -5.02 20.08
C LEU A 120 -22.18 -5.93 21.15
N ARG A 121 -22.98 -6.83 21.74
CA ARG A 121 -22.49 -7.87 22.66
C ARG A 121 -21.52 -8.83 21.98
N ALA A 122 -21.85 -9.34 20.80
CA ALA A 122 -20.99 -10.26 20.06
C ALA A 122 -19.67 -9.60 19.66
N ARG A 123 -19.71 -8.34 19.22
CA ARG A 123 -18.52 -7.54 18.91
C ARG A 123 -17.66 -7.34 20.16
N SER A 124 -18.26 -6.96 21.29
CA SER A 124 -17.54 -6.78 22.55
C SER A 124 -16.89 -8.09 23.01
N ALA A 125 -17.61 -9.20 22.93
CA ALA A 125 -17.08 -10.53 23.26
C ALA A 125 -15.91 -10.92 22.35
N GLN A 126 -16.00 -10.65 21.04
CA GLN A 126 -14.91 -10.90 20.10
C GLN A 126 -13.67 -10.04 20.40
N LEU A 127 -13.87 -8.76 20.73
CA LEU A 127 -12.77 -7.87 21.13
C LEU A 127 -12.12 -8.37 22.43
N HIS A 128 -12.91 -8.78 23.42
CA HIS A 128 -12.41 -9.37 24.66
C HIS A 128 -11.71 -10.71 24.42
N GLU A 129 -12.21 -11.58 23.54
CA GLU A 129 -11.57 -12.84 23.20
C GLU A 129 -10.25 -12.61 22.46
N LYS A 130 -10.21 -11.65 21.53
CA LYS A 130 -8.95 -11.21 20.91
C LYS A 130 -7.98 -10.69 21.97
N ALA A 131 -8.45 -9.87 22.92
CA ALA A 131 -7.64 -9.36 24.02
C ALA A 131 -7.16 -10.48 24.97
N ALA A 132 -7.98 -11.48 25.27
CA ALA A 132 -7.64 -12.61 26.12
C ALA A 132 -6.66 -13.57 25.44
N ARG A 133 -6.86 -13.86 24.15
CA ARG A 133 -5.90 -14.62 23.32
C ARG A 133 -4.55 -13.92 23.25
N ARG A 134 -4.50 -12.59 23.29
CA ARG A 134 -3.27 -11.79 23.40
C ARG A 134 -2.60 -11.90 24.77
N ALA A 135 -3.38 -12.07 25.85
CA ALA A 135 -2.86 -12.20 27.21
C ALA A 135 -2.33 -13.61 27.53
N ASP A 136 -2.91 -14.64 26.90
CA ASP A 136 -2.57 -16.06 27.13
C ASP A 136 -1.46 -16.57 26.18
N SER A 137 -1.16 -15.83 25.11
CA SER A 137 -0.05 -16.13 24.21
C SER A 137 1.26 -15.65 24.85
N GLY A 138 2.06 -16.59 25.37
CA GLY A 138 3.29 -16.34 26.12
C GLY A 138 4.30 -15.38 25.47
N SER A 139 5.32 -14.99 26.25
CA SER A 139 6.46 -14.09 25.98
C SER A 139 6.81 -13.78 24.50
N ASP A 140 6.78 -14.78 23.62
CA ASP A 140 7.23 -14.67 22.23
C ASP A 140 6.14 -14.29 21.22
N ALA A 141 4.86 -14.24 21.63
CA ALA A 141 3.75 -13.95 20.72
C ALA A 141 3.76 -12.54 20.12
N PRO A 142 4.09 -11.48 20.88
CA PRO A 142 4.30 -10.15 20.30
C PRO A 142 5.47 -10.17 19.30
N GLU A 143 6.59 -10.80 19.64
CA GLU A 143 7.74 -10.85 18.72
C GLU A 143 7.42 -11.64 17.44
N ARG A 144 6.64 -12.74 17.56
CA ARG A 144 6.17 -13.51 16.41
C ARG A 144 5.27 -12.67 15.50
N ARG A 145 4.27 -11.96 16.06
CA ARG A 145 3.40 -11.08 15.25
C ARG A 145 4.20 -9.97 14.57
N ARG A 146 5.20 -9.41 15.24
CA ARG A 146 6.11 -8.42 14.64
C ARG A 146 6.86 -9.00 13.44
N LYS A 147 7.39 -10.22 13.57
CA LYS A 147 8.07 -10.94 12.47
C LYS A 147 7.12 -11.27 11.33
N GLU A 148 5.89 -11.69 11.63
CA GLU A 148 4.85 -11.93 10.63
C GLU A 148 4.53 -10.66 9.84
N LEU A 149 4.27 -9.53 10.50
CA LEU A 149 3.98 -8.25 9.82
C LEU A 149 5.12 -7.79 8.92
N ARG A 150 6.38 -7.96 9.37
CA ARG A 150 7.55 -7.65 8.55
C ARG A 150 7.65 -8.58 7.35
N SER A 151 7.44 -9.89 7.56
CA SER A 151 7.45 -10.88 6.48
C SER A 151 6.32 -10.63 5.47
N GLU A 152 5.16 -10.18 5.92
CA GLU A 152 4.04 -9.80 5.07
C GLU A 152 4.42 -8.58 4.21
N PHE A 153 4.97 -7.55 4.84
CA PHE A 153 5.46 -6.37 4.15
C PHE A 153 6.61 -6.68 3.18
N ASP A 154 7.46 -7.66 3.50
CA ASP A 154 8.54 -8.10 2.61
C ASP A 154 8.01 -8.63 1.26
N THR A 155 6.73 -9.02 1.19
CA THR A 155 6.07 -9.45 -0.05
C THR A 155 5.35 -8.32 -0.81
N SER A 156 5.26 -7.12 -0.20
CA SER A 156 4.57 -5.96 -0.78
C SER A 156 5.24 -5.47 -2.07
N VAL A 157 4.46 -4.83 -2.94
CA VAL A 157 5.01 -4.27 -4.18
C VAL A 157 5.90 -3.08 -3.87
N LEU A 158 5.53 -2.27 -2.88
CA LEU A 158 6.37 -1.15 -2.43
C LEU A 158 7.76 -1.62 -1.99
N ARG A 159 7.83 -2.72 -1.23
CA ARG A 159 9.11 -3.29 -0.79
C ARG A 159 10.02 -3.67 -1.97
N ARG A 160 9.44 -4.25 -3.01
CA ARG A 160 10.14 -4.76 -4.20
C ARG A 160 10.39 -3.68 -5.25
N THR A 161 9.77 -2.51 -5.10
CA THR A 161 9.92 -1.43 -6.07
C THR A 161 11.23 -0.70 -5.81
N HIS A 162 12.11 -0.71 -6.82
CA HIS A 162 13.35 0.03 -6.75
C HIS A 162 13.10 1.54 -6.50
N PRO A 163 13.85 2.22 -5.60
CA PRO A 163 13.56 3.61 -5.21
C PRO A 163 13.54 4.60 -6.37
N ARG A 164 14.34 4.39 -7.42
CA ARG A 164 14.30 5.23 -8.63
C ARG A 164 12.99 5.05 -9.40
N GLU A 165 12.51 3.82 -9.55
CA GLU A 165 11.25 3.53 -10.22
C GLU A 165 10.06 4.06 -9.41
N LEU A 166 10.10 3.92 -8.08
CA LEU A 166 9.12 4.51 -7.19
C LEU A 166 9.06 6.04 -7.38
N ARG A 167 10.21 6.72 -7.34
CA ARG A 167 10.27 8.18 -7.59
C ARG A 167 9.73 8.57 -8.95
N ARG A 168 10.11 7.86 -10.02
CA ARG A 168 9.62 8.10 -11.37
C ARG A 168 8.09 7.99 -11.43
N ARG A 169 7.51 6.93 -10.85
CA ARG A 169 6.05 6.76 -10.80
C ARG A 169 5.38 7.84 -9.96
N LEU A 170 5.93 8.18 -8.80
CA LEU A 170 5.42 9.24 -7.93
C LEU A 170 5.44 10.62 -8.60
N GLU A 171 6.49 10.93 -9.38
CA GLU A 171 6.57 12.15 -10.17
C GLU A 171 5.42 12.23 -11.18
N VAL A 172 5.23 11.18 -11.98
CA VAL A 172 4.13 11.10 -12.93
C VAL A 172 2.79 11.23 -12.23
N LEU A 173 2.55 10.46 -11.15
CA LEU A 173 1.27 10.51 -10.42
C LEU A 173 1.00 11.89 -9.81
N THR A 174 2.03 12.57 -9.30
CA THR A 174 1.91 13.96 -8.80
C THR A 174 1.43 14.90 -9.91
N LEU A 175 2.01 14.77 -11.11
CA LEU A 175 1.66 15.59 -12.28
C LEU A 175 0.29 15.26 -12.85
N VAL A 176 -0.08 13.98 -12.89
CA VAL A 176 -1.42 13.51 -13.28
C VAL A 176 -2.47 14.11 -12.34
N ASP A 177 -2.15 14.18 -11.05
CA ASP A 177 -3.00 14.77 -10.02
C ASP A 177 -2.99 16.31 -10.02
N GLY A 178 -2.45 16.93 -11.09
CA GLY A 178 -2.44 18.37 -11.31
C GLY A 178 -1.51 19.15 -10.38
N ARG A 179 -0.56 18.47 -9.73
CA ARG A 179 0.40 19.05 -8.79
C ARG A 179 1.81 19.02 -9.37
N GLU A 180 2.68 19.89 -8.87
CA GLU A 180 4.09 19.91 -9.25
C GLU A 180 4.96 19.35 -8.11
N PRO A 181 5.92 18.46 -8.40
CA PRO A 181 6.92 18.05 -7.42
C PRO A 181 7.69 19.27 -6.90
N ALA A 182 7.80 19.41 -5.58
CA ALA A 182 8.44 20.56 -4.94
C ALA A 182 9.82 20.16 -4.38
N THR A 183 10.89 20.82 -4.81
CA THR A 183 12.24 20.55 -4.29
C THR A 183 12.71 21.65 -3.35
N VAL A 184 13.00 21.29 -2.10
CA VAL A 184 13.51 22.20 -1.07
C VAL A 184 14.73 21.56 -0.41
N ALA A 185 15.85 22.29 -0.38
CA ALA A 185 17.11 21.84 0.23
C ALA A 185 17.59 20.45 -0.26
N GLY A 186 17.40 20.14 -1.55
CA GLY A 186 17.83 18.86 -2.15
C GLY A 186 16.91 17.68 -1.87
N VAL A 187 15.74 17.92 -1.27
CA VAL A 187 14.68 16.94 -1.07
C VAL A 187 13.50 17.30 -1.96
N THR A 188 13.04 16.34 -2.76
CA THR A 188 11.86 16.48 -3.61
C THR A 188 10.67 15.83 -2.91
N HIS A 189 9.61 16.61 -2.74
CA HIS A 189 8.29 16.17 -2.28
C HIS A 189 7.43 15.78 -3.48
N TYR A 190 6.82 14.61 -3.37
CA TYR A 190 5.83 14.07 -4.28
C TYR A 190 4.54 13.83 -3.51
N GLY A 191 3.40 14.01 -4.16
CA GLY A 191 2.11 13.76 -3.52
C GLY A 191 0.99 13.68 -4.54
N PHE A 192 0.12 12.70 -4.35
CA PHE A 192 -1.09 12.54 -5.15
C PHE A 192 -2.26 12.07 -4.29
N GLY A 193 -3.47 12.41 -4.71
CA GLY A 193 -4.68 12.29 -3.91
C GLY A 193 -4.60 13.16 -2.64
N ASP A 194 -5.38 12.78 -1.64
CA ASP A 194 -5.35 13.32 -0.28
C ASP A 194 -4.61 12.38 0.70
N ALA A 195 -3.99 11.32 0.17
CA ALA A 195 -3.59 10.15 0.93
C ALA A 195 -2.10 9.81 0.84
N VAL A 196 -1.39 10.15 -0.24
CA VAL A 196 0.01 9.71 -0.45
C VAL A 196 0.96 10.89 -0.51
N ASN A 197 1.99 10.87 0.32
CA ASN A 197 3.08 11.83 0.31
C ASN A 197 4.43 11.10 0.37
N ALA A 198 5.42 11.63 -0.33
CA ALA A 198 6.76 11.09 -0.29
C ALA A 198 7.82 12.19 -0.38
N TRP A 199 8.91 12.04 0.36
CA TRP A 199 10.06 12.94 0.33
C TRP A 199 11.30 12.14 0.01
N PHE A 200 12.00 12.49 -1.08
CA PHE A 200 13.22 11.81 -1.48
C PHE A 200 14.37 12.80 -1.71
N THR A 201 15.55 12.43 -1.22
CA THR A 201 16.81 13.03 -1.64
C THR A 201 17.17 12.56 -3.05
N ALA A 202 18.06 13.31 -3.72
CA ALA A 202 18.63 12.90 -5.01
C ALA A 202 19.26 11.49 -4.97
N GLY A 203 19.86 11.12 -3.84
CA GLY A 203 20.49 9.81 -3.59
C GLY A 203 19.52 8.66 -3.30
N GLY A 204 18.20 8.88 -3.41
CA GLY A 204 17.20 7.83 -3.24
C GLY A 204 16.82 7.54 -1.78
N ARG A 205 17.48 8.20 -0.82
CA ARG A 205 17.06 8.16 0.59
C ARG A 205 15.76 8.95 0.75
N GLY A 206 14.75 8.39 1.42
CA GLY A 206 13.45 9.05 1.52
C GLY A 206 12.47 8.47 2.53
N LEU A 207 11.30 9.08 2.60
CA LEU A 207 10.19 8.73 3.48
C LEU A 207 8.89 8.77 2.68
N VAL A 208 8.10 7.71 2.73
CA VAL A 208 6.76 7.63 2.14
C VAL A 208 5.74 7.54 3.28
N VAL A 209 4.73 8.38 3.23
CA VAL A 209 3.63 8.44 4.19
C VAL A 209 2.31 8.25 3.45
N THR A 210 1.49 7.35 3.95
CA THR A 210 0.12 7.14 3.50
C THR A 210 -0.85 7.55 4.61
N PHE A 211 -2.02 8.06 4.25
CA PHE A 211 -3.06 8.48 5.18
C PHE A 211 -4.43 8.03 4.68
N ASP A 212 -5.19 7.35 5.54
CA ASP A 212 -6.56 6.92 5.27
C ASP A 212 -7.42 7.16 6.51
N ARG A 213 -8.32 8.15 6.45
CA ARG A 213 -9.25 8.48 7.54
C ARG A 213 -10.22 7.35 7.90
N THR A 214 -10.42 6.39 7.01
CA THR A 214 -11.29 5.24 7.26
C THR A 214 -10.55 4.06 7.87
N SER A 215 -9.22 4.15 8.00
CA SER A 215 -8.40 3.10 8.58
C SER A 215 -8.57 3.04 10.09
N ALA A 216 -8.54 1.81 10.63
CA ALA A 216 -8.43 1.59 12.08
C ALA A 216 -7.09 2.08 12.67
N LEU A 217 -6.14 2.49 11.83
CA LEU A 217 -4.88 3.12 12.21
C LEU A 217 -4.98 4.64 12.32
N ASP A 218 -6.04 5.26 11.80
CA ASP A 218 -6.22 6.70 11.97
C ASP A 218 -6.32 7.02 13.47
N CYS A 219 -5.45 7.92 13.88
CA CYS A 219 -5.38 8.49 15.22
C CYS A 219 -4.99 9.97 15.13
N SER A 220 -5.37 10.64 14.05
CA SER A 220 -5.08 12.05 13.80
C SER A 220 -5.67 13.00 14.85
N ASP A 221 -6.60 12.53 15.68
CA ASP A 221 -7.13 13.21 16.86
C ASP A 221 -6.29 13.03 18.15
N ASP A 222 -5.35 12.09 18.16
CA ASP A 222 -4.41 11.82 19.25
C ASP A 222 -2.96 12.09 18.82
N ALA A 223 -2.47 13.28 19.18
CA ALA A 223 -1.11 13.74 18.90
C ALA A 223 -0.01 12.77 19.39
N ALA A 224 -0.22 12.11 20.54
CA ALA A 224 0.76 11.18 21.08
C ALA A 224 0.77 9.87 20.31
N ALA A 225 -0.42 9.33 19.99
CA ALA A 225 -0.53 8.15 19.15
C ALA A 225 0.04 8.38 17.75
N GLN A 226 -0.19 9.54 17.15
CA GLN A 226 0.39 9.88 15.86
C GLN A 226 1.91 9.98 15.89
N ALA A 227 2.47 10.70 16.88
CA ALA A 227 3.92 10.79 17.03
C ALA A 227 4.55 9.41 17.23
N ALA A 228 3.90 8.51 17.97
CA ALA A 228 4.36 7.15 18.19
C ALA A 228 4.44 6.31 16.91
N LEU A 229 3.65 6.60 15.85
CA LEU A 229 3.78 5.89 14.57
C LEU A 229 5.15 6.10 13.92
N TYR A 230 5.77 7.25 14.15
CA TYR A 230 7.08 7.63 13.60
C TYR A 230 8.27 7.06 14.38
N ASP A 231 8.04 6.29 15.46
CA ASP A 231 9.14 5.64 16.18
C ASP A 231 9.98 4.76 15.26
N GLY A 232 11.30 4.88 15.37
CA GLY A 232 12.27 4.18 14.51
C GLY A 232 12.57 4.86 13.17
N VAL A 233 11.89 5.96 12.82
CA VAL A 233 12.24 6.76 11.64
C VAL A 233 13.56 7.51 11.89
N PRO A 234 14.56 7.43 10.99
CA PRO A 234 15.80 8.20 11.11
C PRO A 234 15.54 9.70 11.28
N ALA A 235 16.30 10.36 12.16
CA ALA A 235 16.06 11.75 12.53
C ALA A 235 16.07 12.73 11.35
N ASP A 236 16.92 12.47 10.35
CA ASP A 236 17.00 13.25 9.13
C ASP A 236 15.74 13.12 8.26
N LEU A 237 15.11 11.93 8.24
CA LEU A 237 13.84 11.69 7.54
C LEU A 237 12.64 12.22 8.33
N LEU A 238 12.66 12.09 9.66
CA LEU A 238 11.61 12.64 10.53
C LEU A 238 11.55 14.17 10.43
N ALA A 239 12.68 14.83 10.21
CA ALA A 239 12.74 16.27 10.00
C ALA A 239 11.96 16.74 8.76
N LEU A 240 11.74 15.86 7.77
CA LEU A 240 11.02 16.18 6.52
C LEU A 240 9.51 16.33 6.73
N VAL A 241 8.97 15.68 7.76
CA VAL A 241 7.53 15.66 8.08
C VAL A 241 7.18 16.48 9.31
N ARG A 242 8.18 16.92 10.10
CA ARG A 242 7.98 17.85 11.22
C ARG A 242 7.89 19.27 10.70
N ASN A 243 6.84 19.99 11.08
CA ASN A 243 6.56 21.36 10.63
C ASN A 243 6.62 21.50 9.10
N ALA A 244 6.27 20.43 8.38
CA ALA A 244 6.16 20.48 6.93
C ALA A 244 5.09 21.53 6.57
N PRO A 245 5.29 22.31 5.50
CA PRO A 245 4.27 23.22 5.00
C PRO A 245 2.97 22.46 4.77
N GLU A 246 1.83 23.02 5.18
CA GLU A 246 0.54 22.45 4.80
C GLU A 246 0.46 22.39 3.27
N SER A 247 0.11 21.21 2.76
CA SER A 247 -0.16 20.99 1.35
C SER A 247 -1.57 20.44 1.19
N SER A 248 -2.09 20.47 -0.04
CA SER A 248 -3.38 19.83 -0.36
C SER A 248 -3.37 18.31 -0.18
N THR A 249 -2.18 17.70 -0.01
CA THR A 249 -1.98 16.25 0.10
C THR A 249 -1.64 15.80 1.52
N ALA A 250 -1.23 16.71 2.41
CA ALA A 250 -0.72 16.38 3.73
C ALA A 250 -1.54 17.07 4.82
N LEU A 251 -2.16 16.26 5.69
CA LEU A 251 -2.80 16.73 6.91
C LEU A 251 -1.75 16.91 8.00
N ASN A 252 -1.63 18.11 8.57
CA ASN A 252 -0.75 18.36 9.72
C ASN A 252 -1.52 18.23 11.03
N VAL A 253 -0.98 17.44 11.97
CA VAL A 253 -1.50 17.28 13.33
C VAL A 253 -0.54 17.89 14.35
N PRO A 254 -1.01 18.34 15.53
CA PRO A 254 -0.13 18.81 16.59
C PRO A 254 0.87 17.72 17.02
N HIS A 255 2.12 18.11 17.26
CA HIS A 255 3.14 17.21 17.82
C HIS A 255 3.25 17.41 19.36
N PRO A 256 3.42 16.35 20.17
CA PRO A 256 3.52 16.45 21.63
C PRO A 256 4.63 17.39 22.13
N ASP A 257 5.78 17.39 21.47
CA ASP A 257 6.92 18.29 21.76
C ASP A 257 6.76 19.73 21.20
N GLY A 258 5.58 20.06 20.66
CA GLY A 258 5.30 21.32 19.98
C GLY A 258 5.56 21.27 18.46
N GLY A 259 4.93 22.20 17.74
CA GLY A 259 4.90 22.21 16.28
C GLY A 259 3.87 21.25 15.69
N THR A 260 4.05 20.86 14.43
CA THR A 260 3.18 19.92 13.73
C THR A 260 3.94 18.73 13.16
N LEU A 261 3.20 17.67 12.84
CA LEU A 261 3.66 16.46 12.17
C LEU A 261 2.66 16.10 11.08
N VAL A 262 3.12 15.58 9.95
CA VAL A 262 2.20 15.01 8.95
C VAL A 262 1.48 13.81 9.55
N ALA A 263 0.16 13.73 9.40
CA ALA A 263 -0.65 12.61 9.84
C ALA A 263 -0.40 11.39 8.94
N ALA A 264 -0.36 10.21 9.56
CA ALA A 264 -0.05 8.97 8.85
C ALA A 264 -0.92 7.81 9.33
N THR A 265 -1.23 6.90 8.42
CA THR A 265 -1.65 5.52 8.71
C THR A 265 -0.61 4.51 8.24
N GLY A 266 0.29 4.91 7.34
CA GLY A 266 1.47 4.14 6.93
C GLY A 266 2.70 5.04 6.81
N ILE A 267 3.87 4.49 7.19
CA ILE A 267 5.15 5.19 7.26
C ILE A 267 6.24 4.21 6.82
N PHE A 268 6.84 4.50 5.67
CA PHE A 268 7.82 3.64 5.02
C PHE A 268 9.11 4.41 4.74
N THR A 269 10.21 3.93 5.28
CA THR A 269 11.53 4.57 5.16
C THR A 269 12.33 3.93 4.04
N PHE A 270 13.10 4.74 3.33
CA PHE A 270 14.09 4.34 2.35
C PHE A 270 15.47 4.79 2.83
N ALA A 271 15.86 4.43 4.05
CA ALA A 271 17.21 4.69 4.58
C ALA A 271 18.24 3.63 4.18
N GLY A 272 17.77 2.65 3.42
CA GLY A 272 18.41 1.43 2.95
C GLY A 272 17.29 0.64 2.24
N PRO A 273 17.15 -0.66 2.48
CA PRO A 273 15.96 -1.39 2.06
C PRO A 273 14.67 -0.76 2.60
N CYS A 274 13.62 -0.65 1.76
CA CYS A 274 12.33 -0.07 2.16
C CYS A 274 11.76 -0.73 3.42
N ALA A 275 11.50 -0.01 4.51
CA ALA A 275 11.03 -0.61 5.77
C ALA A 275 9.89 0.17 6.41
N MET A 276 8.95 -0.53 7.06
CA MET A 276 7.96 0.09 7.94
C MET A 276 8.64 0.68 9.18
N ALA A 277 8.16 1.84 9.63
CA ALA A 277 8.56 2.40 10.92
C ALA A 277 8.23 1.42 12.08
N ASP A 278 9.08 1.38 13.11
CA ASP A 278 8.88 0.50 14.27
C ASP A 278 7.61 0.85 15.05
N GLY A 279 7.29 2.14 15.10
CA GLY A 279 6.05 2.68 15.64
C GLY A 279 4.82 2.16 14.93
N LEU A 280 4.82 2.22 13.59
CA LEU A 280 3.77 1.63 12.77
C LEU A 280 3.59 0.13 13.02
N VAL A 281 4.68 -0.63 13.08
CA VAL A 281 4.59 -2.07 13.36
C VAL A 281 3.98 -2.31 14.74
N SER A 282 4.38 -1.55 15.75
CA SER A 282 3.81 -1.65 17.09
C SER A 282 2.32 -1.32 17.11
N ARG A 283 1.89 -0.28 16.38
CA ARG A 283 0.48 0.06 16.22
C ARG A 283 -0.31 -1.07 15.56
N LEU A 284 0.17 -1.62 14.45
CA LEU A 284 -0.45 -2.77 13.77
C LEU A 284 -0.65 -3.96 14.72
N GLN A 285 0.29 -4.18 15.63
CA GLN A 285 0.19 -5.23 16.64
C GLN A 285 -0.89 -4.92 17.70
N GLU A 286 -0.91 -3.69 18.20
CA GLU A 286 -1.87 -3.22 19.22
C GLU A 286 -3.31 -3.26 18.72
N THR A 287 -3.55 -2.75 17.52
CA THR A 287 -4.87 -2.75 16.88
C THR A 287 -5.24 -4.12 16.34
N GLY A 288 -4.26 -4.99 16.07
CA GLY A 288 -4.48 -6.29 15.44
C GLY A 288 -4.91 -6.18 13.99
N THR A 289 -4.40 -5.16 13.30
CA THR A 289 -4.58 -4.89 11.86
C THR A 289 -3.42 -5.50 11.06
N GLY A 290 -3.55 -5.50 9.74
CA GLY A 290 -2.48 -5.91 8.82
C GLY A 290 -1.84 -4.73 8.09
N ILE A 291 -0.83 -5.01 7.27
CA ILE A 291 -0.15 -3.98 6.45
C ILE A 291 -1.11 -3.28 5.48
N GLU A 292 -2.13 -4.03 5.13
CA GLU A 292 -3.30 -3.69 4.34
C GLU A 292 -4.08 -2.47 4.86
N ASP A 293 -4.04 -2.18 6.18
CA ASP A 293 -4.75 -1.07 6.82
C ASP A 293 -3.90 0.21 6.85
N THR A 294 -2.68 0.16 6.33
CA THR A 294 -1.77 1.32 6.30
C THR A 294 -2.11 2.33 5.22
N GLY A 295 -3.00 1.98 4.27
CA GLY A 295 -3.28 2.77 3.06
C GLY A 295 -2.27 2.52 1.93
N LEU A 296 -1.45 1.46 2.06
CA LEU A 296 -0.45 1.07 1.07
C LEU A 296 -1.06 0.64 -0.27
N ASP A 297 -2.28 0.11 -0.26
CA ASP A 297 -3.06 -0.30 -1.43
C ASP A 297 -3.26 0.85 -2.44
N ARG A 298 -3.42 2.08 -1.94
CA ARG A 298 -3.52 3.30 -2.76
C ARG A 298 -2.28 3.53 -3.63
N LEU A 299 -1.11 3.09 -3.17
CA LEU A 299 0.13 3.16 -3.91
C LEU A 299 0.37 1.87 -4.73
N GLU A 300 0.08 0.70 -4.16
CA GLU A 300 0.32 -0.59 -4.82
C GLU A 300 -0.47 -0.77 -6.10
N ASN A 301 -1.68 -0.22 -6.20
CA ASN A 301 -2.46 -0.26 -7.44
C ASN A 301 -1.68 0.29 -8.65
N PHE A 302 -0.81 1.28 -8.43
CA PHE A 302 0.02 1.87 -9.47
C PHE A 302 1.40 1.23 -9.57
N LEU A 303 1.97 0.76 -8.46
CA LEU A 303 3.26 0.06 -8.48
C LEU A 303 3.16 -1.35 -9.07
N ALA A 304 2.01 -2.01 -8.95
CA ALA A 304 1.76 -3.34 -9.49
C ALA A 304 1.57 -3.37 -11.02
N LEU A 305 1.39 -2.20 -11.65
CA LEU A 305 1.28 -2.11 -13.10
C LEU A 305 2.58 -2.57 -13.75
N LYS A 306 2.48 -3.65 -14.54
CA LYS A 306 3.59 -4.17 -15.34
C LYS A 306 4.09 -3.13 -16.34
N ASP A 307 3.15 -2.52 -17.06
CA ASP A 307 3.42 -1.46 -18.02
C ASP A 307 2.85 -0.13 -17.48
N PHE A 308 3.72 0.73 -16.98
CA PHE A 308 3.34 2.04 -16.44
C PHE A 308 3.08 3.04 -17.59
N THR A 309 1.97 2.83 -18.29
CA THR A 309 1.55 3.60 -19.48
C THR A 309 0.36 4.51 -19.15
N PRO A 310 0.11 5.59 -19.94
CA PRO A 310 -1.05 6.45 -19.73
C PRO A 310 -2.38 5.68 -19.70
N ALA A 311 -2.57 4.71 -20.60
CA ALA A 311 -3.79 3.93 -20.67
C ALA A 311 -3.99 3.03 -19.43
N ALA A 312 -2.91 2.46 -18.88
CA ALA A 312 -2.98 1.63 -17.67
C ALA A 312 -3.25 2.49 -16.42
N VAL A 313 -2.60 3.66 -16.31
CA VAL A 313 -2.82 4.58 -15.18
C VAL A 313 -4.25 5.15 -15.20
N ALA A 314 -4.78 5.50 -16.36
CA ALA A 314 -6.17 5.96 -16.50
C ALA A 314 -7.22 4.90 -16.14
N GLN A 315 -6.89 3.61 -16.27
CA GLN A 315 -7.78 2.52 -15.84
C GLN A 315 -7.68 2.21 -14.35
N ALA A 316 -6.53 2.49 -13.73
CA ALA A 316 -6.25 2.14 -12.35
C ALA A 316 -6.59 3.25 -11.34
N GLY A 317 -6.72 4.50 -11.79
CA GLY A 317 -6.94 5.66 -10.94
C GLY A 317 -8.21 6.44 -11.26
N PRO A 318 -8.57 7.42 -10.41
CA PRO A 318 -9.78 8.22 -10.57
C PRO A 318 -9.65 9.37 -11.59
N TRP A 319 -8.49 9.50 -12.25
CA TRP A 319 -8.19 10.62 -13.14
C TRP A 319 -8.73 10.43 -14.55
N SER A 320 -9.06 11.54 -15.21
CA SER A 320 -9.46 11.49 -16.62
C SER A 320 -8.28 11.09 -17.52
N ALA A 321 -8.57 10.50 -18.67
CA ALA A 321 -7.54 10.18 -19.66
C ALA A 321 -6.73 11.42 -20.12
N GLU A 322 -7.35 12.61 -20.09
CA GLU A 322 -6.70 13.87 -20.41
C GLU A 322 -5.70 14.29 -19.33
N ASP A 323 -6.09 14.21 -18.05
CA ASP A 323 -5.19 14.49 -16.92
C ASP A 323 -4.00 13.53 -16.92
N VAL A 324 -4.25 12.25 -17.19
CA VAL A 324 -3.20 11.25 -17.29
C VAL A 324 -2.24 11.56 -18.44
N ALA A 325 -2.76 11.83 -19.64
CA ALA A 325 -1.92 12.19 -20.79
C ALA A 325 -1.08 13.45 -20.52
N ARG A 326 -1.66 14.45 -19.84
CA ARG A 326 -0.98 15.68 -19.45
C ARG A 326 0.16 15.39 -18.46
N GLY A 327 -0.10 14.61 -17.42
CA GLY A 327 0.91 14.28 -16.40
C GLY A 327 2.10 13.52 -16.98
N PHE A 328 1.85 12.54 -17.86
CA PHE A 328 2.91 11.84 -18.58
C PHE A 328 3.70 12.76 -19.52
N ALA A 329 3.04 13.67 -20.23
CA ALA A 329 3.71 14.62 -21.12
C ALA A 329 4.53 15.69 -20.35
N ALA A 330 4.08 16.06 -19.15
CA ALA A 330 4.76 17.00 -18.28
C ALA A 330 5.94 16.37 -17.53
N SER A 331 5.91 15.05 -17.28
CA SER A 331 7.05 14.36 -16.72
C SER A 331 8.22 14.48 -17.69
N ALA A 332 9.34 15.01 -17.21
CA ALA A 332 10.50 15.16 -18.06
C ALA A 332 10.87 13.76 -18.59
N PRO A 333 11.14 13.59 -19.91
CA PRO A 333 11.83 12.40 -20.35
C PRO A 333 13.11 12.36 -19.52
N GLU A 334 13.25 11.29 -18.73
CA GLU A 334 14.41 11.03 -17.88
C GLU A 334 15.63 11.53 -18.65
N GLN A 335 16.27 12.61 -18.15
CA GLN A 335 17.39 13.25 -18.84
C GLN A 335 18.27 12.14 -19.35
N ALA A 336 18.37 11.97 -20.67
CA ALA A 336 18.92 10.77 -21.29
C ALA A 336 20.20 10.43 -20.57
N VAL A 337 20.11 9.46 -19.65
CA VAL A 337 21.23 9.15 -18.77
C VAL A 337 22.28 8.67 -19.74
N PRO A 338 23.50 9.27 -19.76
CA PRO A 338 24.49 8.91 -20.74
C PRO A 338 24.60 7.40 -20.75
N ALA A 339 24.43 6.83 -21.95
CA ALA A 339 24.49 5.39 -22.14
C ALA A 339 25.79 4.91 -21.50
N LEU A 340 25.67 3.89 -20.64
CA LEU A 340 26.84 3.30 -20.04
C LEU A 340 27.73 2.74 -21.15
N ASP A 341 29.04 2.78 -20.92
CA ASP A 341 29.98 2.13 -21.82
C ASP A 341 29.62 0.64 -21.90
N LYS A 342 29.21 0.19 -23.09
CA LYS A 342 28.68 -1.16 -23.29
C LYS A 342 29.71 -2.23 -22.93
N GLU A 343 30.99 -2.01 -23.23
CA GLU A 343 32.04 -2.97 -22.88
C GLU A 343 32.20 -3.06 -21.35
N ALA A 344 32.16 -1.91 -20.67
CA ALA A 344 32.22 -1.88 -19.21
C ALA A 344 30.99 -2.54 -18.56
N VAL A 345 29.79 -2.34 -19.13
CA VAL A 345 28.57 -3.03 -18.68
C VAL A 345 28.68 -4.53 -18.88
N ASP A 346 29.07 -4.99 -20.07
CA ASP A 346 29.18 -6.41 -20.37
C ASP A 346 30.17 -7.09 -19.40
N ARG A 347 31.31 -6.44 -19.10
CA ARG A 347 32.27 -6.94 -18.10
C ARG A 347 31.72 -6.92 -16.68
N PHE A 348 30.99 -5.87 -16.28
CA PHE A 348 30.35 -5.83 -14.97
C PHE A 348 29.34 -6.98 -14.81
N CYS A 349 28.49 -7.19 -15.82
CA CYS A 349 27.52 -8.29 -15.85
C CYS A 349 28.19 -9.66 -15.84
N GLU A 350 29.32 -9.83 -16.53
CA GLU A 350 30.12 -11.06 -16.50
C GLU A 350 30.69 -11.35 -15.09
N ILE A 351 31.25 -10.34 -14.41
CA ILE A 351 31.74 -10.48 -13.03
C ILE A 351 30.58 -10.77 -12.07
N TRP A 352 29.45 -10.10 -12.24
CA TRP A 352 28.24 -10.35 -11.45
C TRP A 352 27.73 -11.77 -11.67
N ALA A 353 27.69 -12.27 -12.90
CA ALA A 353 27.25 -13.63 -13.18
C ALA A 353 28.19 -14.71 -12.61
N ASP A 354 29.50 -14.44 -12.55
CA ASP A 354 30.50 -15.38 -12.03
C ASP A 354 30.57 -15.41 -10.50
N SER A 355 30.34 -14.27 -9.84
CA SER A 355 30.69 -14.09 -8.42
C SER A 355 29.69 -13.29 -7.59
N GLY A 356 28.61 -12.83 -8.22
CA GLY A 356 27.68 -11.89 -7.63
C GLY A 356 26.26 -12.43 -7.47
N TYR A 357 25.52 -11.73 -6.63
CA TYR A 357 24.09 -11.89 -6.45
C TYR A 357 23.48 -10.53 -6.13
N ASN A 358 22.17 -10.40 -6.30
CA ASN A 358 21.47 -9.26 -5.73
C ASN A 358 21.22 -9.56 -4.26
N ASP A 359 21.47 -8.58 -3.39
CA ASP A 359 21.08 -8.72 -1.99
C ASP A 359 19.58 -9.05 -1.89
N ARG A 360 19.16 -9.58 -0.74
CA ARG A 360 17.77 -10.06 -0.54
C ARG A 360 16.68 -8.99 -0.77
N TRP A 361 17.07 -7.76 -1.02
CA TRP A 361 16.19 -6.61 -1.21
C TRP A 361 16.34 -5.95 -2.58
N ASP A 362 17.18 -6.50 -3.47
CA ASP A 362 17.52 -5.94 -4.79
C ASP A 362 17.97 -4.46 -4.73
N VAL A 363 18.62 -4.08 -3.62
CA VAL A 363 19.16 -2.72 -3.41
C VAL A 363 20.64 -2.67 -3.74
N HIS A 364 21.34 -3.80 -3.65
CA HIS A 364 22.75 -3.89 -3.97
C HIS A 364 23.06 -5.09 -4.85
N TYR A 365 23.91 -4.89 -5.86
CA TYR A 365 24.73 -5.94 -6.42
C TYR A 365 25.84 -6.24 -5.40
N VAL A 366 25.86 -7.47 -4.90
CA VAL A 366 26.92 -7.99 -4.03
C VAL A 366 27.81 -8.86 -4.88
N LEU A 367 29.06 -8.44 -5.11
CA LEU A 367 30.02 -9.16 -5.94
C LEU A 367 31.17 -9.71 -5.09
N PHE A 368 31.75 -10.82 -5.54
CA PHE A 368 32.77 -11.58 -4.79
C PHE A 368 32.26 -12.07 -3.43
N ASP A 369 31.02 -12.56 -3.41
CA ASP A 369 30.44 -13.17 -2.21
C ASP A 369 31.32 -14.31 -1.71
N SER A 370 31.63 -14.31 -0.41
CA SER A 370 32.52 -15.28 0.23
C SER A 370 34.02 -15.21 -0.12
N TYR A 371 34.50 -14.19 -0.85
CA TYR A 371 35.94 -14.02 -1.13
C TYR A 371 36.60 -13.12 -0.08
N THR A 372 37.83 -13.43 0.32
CA THR A 372 38.71 -12.44 0.96
C THR A 372 39.30 -11.48 -0.05
N VAL A 373 39.90 -10.38 0.41
CA VAL A 373 40.61 -9.43 -0.46
C VAL A 373 41.70 -10.13 -1.26
N GLU A 374 42.43 -11.07 -0.65
CA GLU A 374 43.49 -11.83 -1.31
C GLU A 374 42.95 -12.80 -2.37
N GLU A 375 41.80 -13.42 -2.12
CA GLU A 375 41.17 -14.36 -3.06
C GLU A 375 40.56 -13.64 -4.26
N ALA A 376 39.94 -12.48 -4.04
CA ALA A 376 39.37 -11.68 -5.11
C ALA A 376 40.46 -10.99 -5.96
N GLY A 377 41.56 -10.58 -5.31
CA GLY A 377 42.80 -10.12 -5.95
C GLY A 377 42.58 -9.05 -7.03
N GLU A 378 43.25 -9.21 -8.16
CA GLU A 378 43.18 -8.27 -9.30
C GLU A 378 41.76 -8.13 -9.87
N ARG A 379 40.93 -9.20 -9.82
CA ARG A 379 39.54 -9.14 -10.31
C ARG A 379 38.69 -8.14 -9.52
N ARG A 380 39.01 -7.95 -8.24
CA ARG A 380 38.35 -6.96 -7.38
C ARG A 380 38.74 -5.54 -7.76
N ASP A 381 40.02 -5.31 -8.02
CA ASP A 381 40.51 -3.99 -8.42
C ASP A 381 39.93 -3.60 -9.79
N ASP A 382 39.85 -4.55 -10.73
CA ASP A 382 39.17 -4.39 -12.02
C ASP A 382 37.68 -4.02 -11.84
N LEU A 383 36.96 -4.71 -10.95
CA LEU A 383 35.56 -4.38 -10.64
C LEU A 383 35.43 -2.97 -10.08
N LEU A 384 36.32 -2.54 -9.18
CA LEU A 384 36.27 -1.21 -8.60
C LEU A 384 36.52 -0.11 -9.64
N GLU A 385 37.41 -0.37 -10.60
CA GLU A 385 37.61 0.52 -11.75
C GLU A 385 36.36 0.55 -12.65
N LEU A 386 35.72 -0.59 -12.91
CA LEU A 386 34.47 -0.67 -13.68
C LEU A 386 33.34 0.10 -13.00
N VAL A 387 33.16 -0.07 -11.69
CA VAL A 387 32.17 0.68 -10.89
C VAL A 387 32.38 2.18 -11.03
N GLY A 388 33.63 2.65 -10.94
CA GLY A 388 33.98 4.05 -11.16
C GLY A 388 33.71 4.53 -12.59
N THR A 389 34.05 3.71 -13.59
CA THR A 389 33.85 4.00 -15.01
C THR A 389 32.37 4.12 -15.38
N LEU A 390 31.54 3.23 -14.82
CA LEU A 390 30.10 3.21 -15.01
C LEU A 390 29.37 4.28 -14.18
N GLY A 391 30.09 4.97 -13.28
CA GLY A 391 29.50 5.93 -12.35
C GLY A 391 28.48 5.28 -11.41
N LEU A 392 28.70 4.01 -11.05
CA LEU A 392 27.87 3.29 -10.10
C LEU A 392 28.26 3.67 -8.66
N ASP A 393 27.28 3.62 -7.77
CA ASP A 393 27.45 4.04 -6.38
C ASP A 393 27.91 2.86 -5.52
N ARG A 394 29.21 2.83 -5.19
CA ARG A 394 29.76 1.86 -4.25
C ARG A 394 29.39 2.25 -2.83
N VAL A 395 28.86 1.29 -2.07
CA VAL A 395 28.56 1.46 -0.65
C VAL A 395 29.51 0.64 0.22
N ASP A 396 29.60 1.01 1.51
CA ASP A 396 30.34 0.23 2.49
C ASP A 396 29.65 -1.12 2.71
N ALA A 397 30.45 -2.19 2.74
CA ALA A 397 29.96 -3.52 3.05
C ALA A 397 29.50 -3.59 4.52
N PRO A 398 28.44 -4.35 4.84
CA PRO A 398 27.98 -4.50 6.22
C PRO A 398 29.05 -5.19 7.09
N PRO A 399 29.02 -5.02 8.43
CA PRO A 399 30.06 -5.55 9.33
C PRO A 399 30.27 -7.07 9.24
N GLU A 400 29.23 -7.81 8.86
CA GLU A 400 29.22 -9.26 8.67
C GLU A 400 29.74 -9.74 7.30
N ALA A 401 29.96 -8.82 6.35
CA ALA A 401 30.43 -9.15 5.01
C ALA A 401 31.89 -9.64 5.01
N THR A 402 32.19 -10.50 4.04
CA THR A 402 33.55 -10.94 3.78
C THR A 402 34.38 -9.77 3.25
N THR A 403 35.64 -9.67 3.67
CA THR A 403 36.49 -8.50 3.35
C THR A 403 36.69 -8.23 1.85
N GLY A 404 36.54 -9.25 0.99
CA GLY A 404 36.64 -9.12 -0.46
C GLY A 404 35.35 -8.62 -1.13
N GLU A 405 34.20 -8.67 -0.45
CA GLU A 405 32.92 -8.28 -1.03
C GLU A 405 32.91 -6.84 -1.50
N VAL A 406 32.26 -6.62 -2.64
CA VAL A 406 32.02 -5.29 -3.21
C VAL A 406 30.51 -5.09 -3.33
N TRP A 407 30.02 -4.09 -2.61
CA TRP A 407 28.61 -3.71 -2.58
C TRP A 407 28.39 -2.50 -3.45
N VAL A 408 27.58 -2.65 -4.49
CA VAL A 408 27.26 -1.60 -5.46
C VAL A 408 25.75 -1.40 -5.44
N ARG A 409 25.28 -0.18 -5.23
CA ARG A 409 23.84 0.11 -5.29
C ARG A 409 23.30 -0.24 -6.68
N THR A 410 22.13 -0.86 -6.72
CA THR A 410 21.47 -1.23 -7.97
C THR A 410 21.24 -0.01 -8.86
N ASP A 411 21.39 -0.22 -10.17
CA ASP A 411 21.22 0.81 -11.18
C ASP A 411 20.34 0.25 -12.31
N PRO A 412 19.19 0.88 -12.62
CA PRO A 412 18.28 0.40 -13.66
C PRO A 412 18.93 0.19 -15.03
N ARG A 413 20.02 0.91 -15.33
CA ARG A 413 20.78 0.73 -16.58
C ARG A 413 21.51 -0.62 -16.61
N ILE A 414 21.99 -1.08 -15.45
CA ILE A 414 22.59 -2.40 -15.27
C ILE A 414 21.49 -3.46 -15.15
N ASP A 415 20.40 -3.20 -14.42
CA ASP A 415 19.27 -4.16 -14.31
C ASP A 415 18.68 -4.54 -15.67
N ALA A 416 18.53 -3.55 -16.56
CA ALA A 416 18.05 -3.77 -17.93
C ALA A 416 18.95 -4.73 -18.72
N GLU A 417 20.25 -4.71 -18.44
CA GLU A 417 21.23 -5.56 -19.12
C GLU A 417 21.37 -6.91 -18.42
N LEU A 418 21.34 -6.98 -17.09
CA LEU A 418 21.29 -8.23 -16.33
C LEU A 418 20.07 -9.09 -16.71
N GLY A 419 18.93 -8.45 -17.02
CA GLY A 419 17.75 -9.14 -17.56
C GLY A 419 17.98 -9.85 -18.91
N ASN A 420 19.05 -9.52 -19.64
CA ASN A 420 19.45 -10.23 -20.87
C ASN A 420 20.41 -11.41 -20.60
N TRP A 421 20.96 -11.50 -19.38
CA TRP A 421 21.96 -12.51 -18.98
C TRP A 421 21.39 -13.60 -18.05
N ALA A 422 20.25 -13.35 -17.41
CA ALA A 422 19.44 -14.34 -16.67
C ALA A 422 18.52 -15.13 -17.62
#